data_AF-A0A1B4XJW5-F1
#
_entry.id   AF-A0A1B4XJW5-F1
#
_cell.length_a   1.000
_cell.length_b   1.000
_cell.length_c   1.000
_cell.angle_alpha   90.00
_cell.angle_beta   90.00
_cell.angle_gamma   90.00
#
_symmetry.space_group_name_H-M   'P 1'
#
loop_
_entity.id
_entity.type
_entity.pdbx_description
1 polymer ?
#
loop_
_entity_poly.entity_id
_entity_poly.type
_entity_poly.pdbx_seq_one_letter_code
_entity_poly.pdbx_strand_id
1 'polypeptide(L)'
;MLKGSLRWRDDFFGIYALPNPHPFGRLGVVVSRKTSPRAVVRNRVKRQIREAFRGRQEKLEGLDFVVVASPKAGRAQTASLRASLQQLWEKVEQRCKKS
;
A
#
# COMPACT_ATOMS: atom_id res chain seq x y z
N MET A 1 -13.79 -9.50 -8.84
CA MET A 1 -12.85 -8.57 -9.53
C MET A 1 -13.31 -7.16 -9.22
N LEU A 2 -12.44 -6.30 -8.67
CA LEU A 2 -12.76 -4.90 -8.36
C LEU A 2 -12.87 -4.11 -9.69
N LYS A 3 -14.08 -4.01 -10.25
CA LYS A 3 -14.36 -3.21 -11.46
C LYS A 3 -14.37 -1.72 -11.05
N GLY A 4 -13.51 -0.90 -11.69
CA GLY A 4 -13.43 0.55 -11.45
C GLY A 4 -12.32 1.04 -10.51
N SER A 5 -11.48 0.15 -9.96
CA SER A 5 -10.43 0.54 -9.00
C SER A 5 -9.19 1.12 -9.69
N LEU A 6 -8.69 2.26 -9.21
CA LEU A 6 -7.33 2.72 -9.56
C LEU A 6 -6.31 1.72 -9.00
N ARG A 7 -5.26 1.43 -9.76
CA ARG A 7 -4.23 0.47 -9.37
C ARG A 7 -2.83 0.96 -9.69
N TRP A 8 -1.92 0.73 -8.75
CA TRP A 8 -0.48 0.94 -8.92
C TRP A 8 0.24 -0.31 -8.47
N ARG A 9 1.31 -0.69 -9.15
CA ARG A 9 2.06 -1.90 -8.83
C ARG A 9 3.52 -1.72 -9.14
N ASP A 10 4.36 -2.35 -8.33
CA ASP A 10 5.76 -2.60 -8.61
C ASP A 10 6.14 -4.05 -8.23
N ASP A 11 7.43 -4.32 -8.10
CA ASP A 11 7.97 -5.63 -7.73
C ASP A 11 7.61 -6.09 -6.30
N PHE A 12 7.36 -5.15 -5.38
CA PHE A 12 7.15 -5.44 -3.97
C PHE A 12 5.69 -5.30 -3.54
N PHE A 13 4.95 -4.33 -4.10
CA PHE A 13 3.62 -3.97 -3.66
C PHE A 13 2.66 -3.70 -4.83
N GLY A 14 1.39 -4.00 -4.59
CA GLY A 14 0.27 -3.48 -5.38
C GLY A 14 -0.64 -2.64 -4.49
N ILE A 15 -0.98 -1.43 -4.93
CA ILE A 15 -1.96 -0.55 -4.29
C ILE A 15 -3.22 -0.53 -5.16
N TYR A 16 -4.36 -0.77 -4.53
CA TYR A 16 -5.68 -0.64 -5.14
C TYR A 16 -6.44 0.44 -4.40
N ALA A 17 -7.08 1.36 -5.12
CA ALA A 17 -7.95 2.37 -4.54
C ALA A 17 -9.41 2.18 -4.98
N LEU A 18 -10.32 2.38 -4.04
CA LEU A 18 -11.77 2.33 -4.22
C LEU A 18 -12.38 3.59 -3.61
N PRO A 19 -13.42 4.18 -4.20
CA PRO A 19 -14.17 5.25 -3.55
C PRO A 19 -14.78 4.73 -2.24
N ASN A 20 -14.72 5.56 -1.20
CA ASN A 20 -15.38 5.34 0.08
C ASN A 20 -16.21 6.57 0.47
N PRO A 21 -17.29 6.42 1.26
CA PRO A 21 -18.11 7.54 1.71
C PRO A 21 -17.59 8.20 3.00
N HIS A 22 -16.34 7.95 3.39
CA HIS A 22 -15.79 8.41 4.67
C HIS A 22 -14.88 9.64 4.49
N PRO A 23 -14.82 10.54 5.49
CA PRO A 23 -13.99 11.75 5.44
C PRO A 23 -12.50 11.45 5.71
N PHE A 24 -12.07 10.20 5.55
CA PHE A 24 -10.68 9.79 5.75
C PHE A 24 -10.35 8.58 4.88
N GLY A 25 -9.09 8.53 4.43
CA GLY A 25 -8.59 7.37 3.71
C GLY A 25 -8.48 6.16 4.64
N ARG A 26 -8.92 4.98 4.19
CA ARG A 26 -8.71 3.73 4.96
C ARG A 26 -7.63 2.88 4.31
N LEU A 27 -6.89 2.14 5.11
CA LEU A 27 -5.83 1.25 4.64
C LEU A 27 -6.12 -0.20 5.03
N GLY A 28 -6.37 -1.03 4.02
CA GLY A 28 -6.27 -2.49 4.10
C GLY A 28 -4.84 -2.94 3.75
N VAL A 29 -4.28 -3.86 4.53
CA VAL A 29 -2.95 -4.43 4.27
C VAL A 29 -3.04 -5.94 4.14
N VAL A 30 -2.63 -6.45 2.98
CA VAL A 30 -2.63 -7.89 2.67
C VAL A 30 -1.18 -8.38 2.54
N VAL A 31 -0.73 -9.16 3.52
CA VAL A 31 0.58 -9.84 3.48
C VAL A 31 0.36 -11.34 3.65
N SER A 32 0.51 -12.08 2.56
CA SER A 32 0.23 -13.52 2.52
C SER A 32 1.32 -14.36 3.19
N ARG A 33 1.00 -15.63 3.51
CA ARG A 33 2.02 -16.62 3.93
C ARG A 33 3.10 -16.85 2.86
N LYS A 34 2.80 -16.60 1.58
CA LYS A 34 3.77 -16.70 0.47
C LYS A 34 4.84 -15.61 0.53
N THR A 35 4.59 -14.48 1.19
CA THR A 35 5.60 -13.42 1.43
C THR A 35 6.71 -13.92 2.34
N SER A 36 6.37 -14.63 3.40
CA SER A 36 7.34 -15.33 4.24
C SER A 36 6.62 -16.29 5.19
N PRO A 37 7.18 -17.48 5.48
CA PRO A 37 6.66 -18.35 6.53
C PRO A 37 6.81 -17.70 7.93
N ARG A 38 7.81 -16.84 8.13
CA ARG A 38 8.08 -16.19 9.42
C ARG A 38 7.13 -15.01 9.66
N ALA A 39 6.40 -15.05 10.77
CA ALA A 39 5.44 -13.99 11.14
C ALA A 39 6.13 -12.63 11.35
N VAL A 40 7.34 -12.63 11.92
CA VAL A 40 8.14 -11.40 12.14
C VAL A 40 8.42 -10.68 10.83
N VAL A 41 8.78 -11.41 9.76
CA VAL A 41 9.03 -10.82 8.44
C VAL A 41 7.76 -10.22 7.86
N ARG A 42 6.61 -10.93 7.95
CA ARG A 42 5.32 -10.39 7.50
C ARG A 42 4.92 -9.14 8.30
N ASN A 43 5.15 -9.14 9.61
CA ASN A 43 4.87 -8.00 10.48
C ASN A 43 5.75 -6.79 10.17
N ARG A 44 7.03 -7.01 9.84
CA ARG A 44 7.93 -5.96 9.34
C ARG A 44 7.38 -5.31 8.08
N VAL A 45 6.97 -6.11 7.09
CA VAL A 45 6.38 -5.59 5.84
C VAL A 45 5.10 -4.81 6.12
N LYS A 46 4.17 -5.36 6.93
CA LYS A 46 2.95 -4.65 7.35
C LYS A 46 3.27 -3.30 8.02
N ARG A 47 4.30 -3.27 8.87
CA ARG A 47 4.72 -2.05 9.58
C ARG A 47 5.20 -0.98 8.61
N GLN A 48 6.04 -1.34 7.64
CA GLN A 48 6.51 -0.40 6.61
C GLN A 48 5.36 0.17 5.77
N ILE A 49 4.39 -0.66 5.38
CA ILE A 49 3.20 -0.20 4.65
C ILE A 49 2.40 0.81 5.47
N ARG A 50 2.14 0.53 6.76
CA ARG A 50 1.39 1.44 7.62
C ARG A 50 2.13 2.73 7.91
N GLU A 51 3.44 2.65 8.14
CA GLU A 51 4.29 3.83 8.35
C GLU A 51 4.26 4.74 7.11
N ALA A 52 4.29 4.17 5.91
CA ALA A 52 4.16 4.92 4.67
C ALA A 52 2.77 5.59 4.51
N PHE A 53 1.70 5.02 5.04
CA PHE A 53 0.36 5.60 4.96
C PHE A 53 0.04 6.63 6.06
N ARG A 54 0.69 6.54 7.24
CA ARG A 54 0.30 7.30 8.45
C ARG A 54 0.14 8.81 8.24
N GLY A 55 1.03 9.44 7.48
CA GLY A 55 0.98 10.89 7.23
C GLY A 55 0.10 11.31 6.05
N ARG A 56 -0.66 10.39 5.45
CA ARG A 56 -1.39 10.59 4.19
C ARG A 56 -2.89 10.38 4.32
N GLN A 57 -3.36 9.97 5.49
CA GLN A 57 -4.76 9.59 5.72
C GLN A 57 -5.76 10.71 5.41
N GLU A 58 -5.46 11.93 5.84
CA GLU A 58 -6.30 13.12 5.60
C GLU A 58 -6.27 13.54 4.13
N LYS A 59 -5.10 13.51 3.49
CA LYS A 59 -4.93 13.89 2.07
C LYS A 59 -5.58 12.92 1.08
N LEU A 60 -6.00 11.76 1.56
CA LEU A 60 -6.57 10.68 0.77
C LEU A 60 -8.00 10.36 1.21
N GLU A 61 -8.72 11.36 1.70
CA GLU A 61 -10.15 11.27 2.03
C GLU A 61 -11.00 10.74 0.87
N GLY A 62 -12.12 10.09 1.19
CA GLY A 62 -13.01 9.51 0.18
C GLY A 62 -12.45 8.28 -0.55
N LEU A 63 -11.31 7.72 -0.15
CA LEU A 63 -10.69 6.56 -0.80
C LEU A 63 -10.24 5.45 0.18
N ASP A 64 -10.61 4.22 -0.14
CA ASP A 64 -10.09 3.00 0.49
C ASP A 64 -8.90 2.46 -0.30
N PHE A 65 -7.77 2.28 0.38
CA PHE A 65 -6.55 1.71 -0.19
C PHE A 65 -6.34 0.30 0.30
N VAL A 66 -6.12 -0.65 -0.61
CA VAL A 66 -5.66 -2.00 -0.28
C VAL A 66 -4.24 -2.18 -0.82
N VAL A 67 -3.29 -2.38 0.08
CA VAL A 67 -1.90 -2.67 -0.28
C VAL A 67 -1.63 -4.16 -0.13
N VAL A 68 -1.21 -4.79 -1.22
CA VAL A 68 -0.88 -6.22 -1.30
C VAL A 68 0.62 -6.38 -1.45
N ALA A 69 1.26 -7.09 -0.52
CA ALA A 69 2.69 -7.39 -0.61
C ALA A 69 2.95 -8.65 -1.46
N SER A 70 3.91 -8.55 -2.37
CA SER A 70 4.38 -9.67 -3.18
C SER A 70 5.29 -10.62 -2.37
N PRO A 71 5.59 -11.82 -2.90
CA PRO A 71 6.62 -12.69 -2.33
C PRO A 71 8.00 -12.04 -2.23
N LYS A 72 8.36 -11.17 -3.18
CA LYS A 72 9.67 -10.49 -3.21
C LYS A 72 9.85 -9.54 -2.02
N ALA A 73 8.77 -8.92 -1.53
CA ALA A 73 8.81 -8.01 -0.39
C ALA A 73 9.32 -8.67 0.91
N GLY A 74 9.14 -9.98 1.06
CA GLY A 74 9.61 -10.70 2.25
C GLY A 74 11.13 -10.84 2.32
N ARG A 75 11.82 -10.82 1.17
CA ARG A 75 13.27 -10.98 1.05
C ARG A 75 14.01 -9.65 0.93
N ALA A 76 13.29 -8.57 0.60
CA ALA A 76 13.88 -7.26 0.43
C ALA A 76 14.33 -6.64 1.76
N GLN A 77 15.33 -5.75 1.67
CA GLN A 77 15.75 -4.92 2.80
C GLN A 77 14.72 -3.82 3.08
N THR A 78 14.66 -3.37 4.34
CA THR A 78 13.70 -2.35 4.77
C THR A 78 13.84 -1.05 3.96
N ALA A 79 15.07 -0.63 3.64
CA ALA A 79 15.34 0.54 2.82
C ALA A 79 14.70 0.45 1.42
N SER A 80 14.84 -0.69 0.75
CA SER A 80 14.24 -0.93 -0.57
C SER A 80 12.72 -0.91 -0.52
N LEU A 81 12.11 -1.50 0.52
CA LEU A 81 10.66 -1.47 0.71
C LEU A 81 10.16 -0.05 0.92
N ARG A 82 10.86 0.75 1.73
CA ARG A 82 10.50 2.13 2.01
C ARG A 82 10.57 3.01 0.77
N ALA A 83 11.65 2.89 -0.02
CA ALA A 83 11.83 3.64 -1.26
C ALA A 83 10.70 3.32 -2.27
N SER A 84 10.39 2.03 -2.45
CA SER A 84 9.31 1.58 -3.33
C SER A 84 7.93 2.09 -2.87
N LEU A 85 7.62 1.98 -1.56
CA LEU A 85 6.37 2.52 -1.02
C LEU A 85 6.25 4.02 -1.22
N GLN A 86 7.33 4.77 -1.00
CA GLN A 86 7.34 6.22 -1.22
C GLN A 86 7.00 6.56 -2.67
N GLN A 87 7.66 5.93 -3.65
CA GLN A 87 7.40 6.15 -5.06
C GLN A 87 5.96 5.79 -5.46
N LEU A 88 5.41 4.70 -4.92
CA LEU A 88 4.03 4.31 -5.19
C LEU A 88 3.04 5.35 -4.62
N TRP A 89 3.26 5.83 -3.39
CA TRP A 89 2.38 6.83 -2.79
C TRP A 89 2.46 8.19 -3.49
N GLU A 90 3.64 8.62 -3.95
CA GLU A 90 3.77 9.83 -4.76
C GLU A 90 2.94 9.73 -6.05
N LYS A 91 2.95 8.57 -6.72
CA LYS A 91 2.11 8.30 -7.90
C LYS A 91 0.61 8.31 -7.58
N VAL A 92 0.22 7.79 -6.41
CA VAL A 92 -1.18 7.83 -5.92
C VAL A 92 -1.61 9.28 -5.72
N GLU A 93 -0.84 10.06 -4.95
CA GLU A 93 -1.12 11.47 -4.65
C GLU A 93 -1.22 12.32 -5.93
N GLN A 94 -0.32 12.11 -6.89
CA GLN A 94 -0.37 12.82 -8.18
C GLN A 94 -1.66 12.54 -8.97
N ARG A 95 -2.21 11.32 -8.87
CA ARG A 95 -3.46 10.97 -9.53
C ARG A 95 -4.67 11.50 -8.79
N CYS A 96 -4.65 11.49 -7.46
CA CYS A 96 -5.70 12.04 -6.61
C CYS A 96 -5.81 13.57 -6.74
N LYS A 97 -4.68 14.29 -6.87
CA LYS A 97 -4.68 15.75 -7.14
C LYS A 97 -5.22 16.14 -8.52
N LYS A 98 -5.28 15.20 -9.46
CA LYS A 98 -5.71 15.42 -10.85
C LYS A 98 -7.19 15.08 -11.08
N SER A 99 -7.91 14.63 -10.06
CA SER A 99 -9.32 14.24 -10.14
C SER A 99 -10.17 15.10 -9.22
#